data_AF-A0A016U4C8-F1
#
_entry.id   AF-A0A016U4C8-F1
#
_cell.length_a   1.000
_cell.length_b   1.000
_cell.length_c   1.000
_cell.angle_alpha   90.00
_cell.angle_beta   90.00
_cell.angle_gamma   90.00
#
_symmetry.space_group_name_H-M   'P 1'
#
loop_
_entity.id
_entity.type
_entity.pdbx_description
1 polymer ?
#
loop_
_entity_poly.entity_id
_entity_poly.type
_entity_poly.pdbx_seq_one_letter_code
_entity_poly.pdbx_strand_id
1 'polypeptide(L)'
;MLLEDDALVVPEFARLMTLLMDQLDRRQHIDYVKMYHPNQLRKIPSIPLAISVCILVCCTYCIVIFRRVLIFWSLITSSLMYLELRSYGSQFLADVRYYLTDTVYLSSPESCCTPAVLFRASKVAEMVSQLSFESRRSARTGHAKDHILDESRFVGRQTDMNLVVHIGAVSSVRKRRITLNEVIAVQARND
;
A
#
# COMPACT_ATOMS: atom_id res chain seq x y z
N MET A 1 -9.33 -0.33 -16.47
CA MET A 1 -8.33 -0.90 -15.55
C MET A 1 -7.22 -1.51 -16.38
N LEU A 2 -5.95 -1.30 -16.01
CA LEU A 2 -4.82 -1.99 -16.60
C LEU A 2 -4.18 -2.89 -15.55
N LEU A 3 -3.93 -4.14 -15.94
CA LEU A 3 -3.32 -5.18 -15.12
C LEU A 3 -2.16 -5.77 -15.92
N GLU A 4 -1.00 -5.89 -15.29
CA GLU A 4 0.15 -6.61 -15.82
C GLU A 4 -0.12 -8.12 -15.81
N ASP A 5 0.61 -8.86 -16.63
CA ASP A 5 0.42 -10.31 -16.84
C ASP A 5 0.83 -11.16 -15.65
N ASP A 6 1.64 -10.62 -14.75
CA ASP A 6 2.13 -11.27 -13.54
C ASP A 6 1.41 -10.82 -12.26
N ALA A 7 0.12 -10.47 -12.38
CA ALA A 7 -0.68 -9.98 -11.26
C ALA A 7 -1.88 -10.91 -10.92
N LEU A 8 -2.05 -11.25 -9.64
CA LEU A 8 -3.18 -12.01 -9.09
C LEU A 8 -4.12 -11.10 -8.32
N VAL A 9 -5.42 -11.16 -8.57
CA VAL A 9 -6.42 -10.42 -7.78
C VAL A 9 -6.71 -11.14 -6.45
N VAL A 10 -7.00 -10.37 -5.39
CA VAL A 10 -7.47 -10.94 -4.11
C VAL A 10 -8.92 -11.46 -4.23
N PRO A 11 -9.37 -12.39 -3.38
CA PRO A 11 -10.73 -12.95 -3.46
C PRO A 11 -11.83 -11.89 -3.37
N GLU A 12 -11.67 -10.86 -2.53
CA GLU A 12 -12.64 -9.78 -2.34
C GLU A 12 -12.53 -8.65 -3.38
N PHE A 13 -11.73 -8.85 -4.43
CA PHE A 13 -11.37 -7.80 -5.39
C PHE A 13 -12.59 -7.09 -5.99
N ALA A 14 -13.63 -7.83 -6.39
CA ALA A 14 -14.82 -7.24 -6.99
C ALA A 14 -15.53 -6.25 -6.05
N ARG A 15 -15.68 -6.61 -4.77
CA ARG A 15 -16.28 -5.75 -3.74
C ARG A 15 -15.42 -4.54 -3.45
N LEU A 16 -14.10 -4.73 -3.37
CA LEU A 16 -13.16 -3.64 -3.10
C LEU A 16 -13.07 -2.67 -4.28
N MET A 17 -13.18 -3.17 -5.50
CA MET A 17 -13.21 -2.37 -6.71
C MET A 17 -14.44 -1.47 -6.76
N THR A 18 -15.63 -1.95 -6.41
CA THR A 18 -16.84 -1.11 -6.41
C THR A 18 -16.74 0.03 -5.38
N LEU A 19 -16.19 -0.25 -4.19
CA LEU A 19 -15.90 0.78 -3.19
C LEU A 19 -14.88 1.79 -3.70
N LEU A 20 -13.82 1.32 -4.38
CA LEU A 20 -12.79 2.18 -4.96
C LEU A 20 -13.37 3.09 -6.06
N MET A 21 -14.25 2.55 -6.90
CA MET A 21 -14.92 3.30 -7.95
C MET A 21 -15.83 4.39 -7.37
N ASP A 22 -16.65 4.09 -6.35
CA ASP A 22 -17.46 5.10 -5.66
C ASP A 22 -16.60 6.20 -5.02
N GLN A 23 -15.47 5.83 -4.39
CA GLN A 23 -14.51 6.82 -3.87
C GLN A 23 -13.91 7.69 -4.96
N LEU A 24 -13.63 7.14 -6.14
CA LEU A 24 -13.11 7.88 -7.29
C LEU A 24 -14.17 8.80 -7.91
N ASP A 25 -15.41 8.37 -7.99
CA ASP A 25 -16.51 9.19 -8.51
C ASP A 25 -16.74 10.42 -7.62
N ARG A 26 -16.63 10.26 -6.30
CA ARG A 26 -16.67 11.39 -5.34
C ARG A 26 -15.44 12.30 -5.42
N ARG A 27 -14.28 11.76 -5.79
CA ARG A 27 -13.00 12.50 -5.85
C ARG A 27 -12.53 12.71 -7.28
N GLN A 28 -13.21 13.63 -7.98
CA GLN A 28 -12.96 13.90 -9.40
C GLN A 28 -11.55 14.40 -9.74
N HIS A 29 -10.83 14.96 -8.76
CA HIS A 29 -9.45 15.45 -8.93
C HIS A 29 -8.40 14.33 -9.06
N ILE A 30 -8.79 13.06 -8.90
CA ILE A 30 -7.87 11.92 -9.01
C ILE A 30 -7.98 11.33 -10.41
N ASP A 31 -6.84 11.21 -11.08
CA ASP A 31 -6.74 10.75 -12.48
C ASP A 31 -6.44 9.24 -12.57
N TYR A 32 -5.66 8.72 -11.63
CA TYR A 32 -5.33 7.30 -11.58
C TYR A 32 -5.09 6.79 -10.15
N VAL A 33 -5.27 5.49 -9.95
CA VAL A 33 -5.04 4.80 -8.68
C VAL A 33 -4.15 3.57 -8.88
N LYS A 34 -3.02 3.57 -8.18
CA LYS A 34 -2.12 2.42 -8.03
C LYS A 34 -2.76 1.43 -7.04
N MET A 35 -2.93 0.16 -7.43
CA MET A 35 -3.62 -0.87 -6.62
C MET A 35 -2.68 -1.86 -5.92
N TYR A 36 -1.38 -1.62 -6.04
CA TYR A 36 -0.34 -2.46 -5.48
C TYR A 36 0.80 -1.59 -4.94
N HIS A 37 1.38 -2.06 -3.86
CA HIS A 37 2.61 -1.56 -3.30
C HIS A 37 3.53 -2.72 -2.93
N PRO A 38 4.84 -2.62 -3.18
CA PRO A 38 5.79 -3.51 -2.52
C PRO A 38 5.67 -3.28 -1.02
N ASN A 39 5.40 -4.36 -0.28
CA ASN A 39 5.09 -4.32 1.17
C ASN A 39 6.16 -3.62 2.05
N GLN A 40 7.32 -3.25 1.50
CA GLN A 40 8.48 -2.72 2.22
C GLN A 40 8.70 -1.19 2.10
N LEU A 41 7.89 -0.47 1.31
CA LEU A 41 8.17 0.94 0.98
C LEU A 41 7.42 1.97 1.83
N ARG A 42 6.48 1.50 2.66
CA ARG A 42 5.78 2.26 3.71
C ARG A 42 6.72 2.69 4.87
N LYS A 43 7.67 3.58 4.59
CA LYS A 43 8.58 4.17 5.58
C LYS A 43 7.95 5.30 6.40
N ILE A 44 6.68 5.62 6.18
CA ILE A 44 5.96 6.58 7.02
C ILE A 44 5.02 5.76 7.91
N PRO A 45 5.40 5.44 9.15
CA PRO A 45 4.43 4.98 10.14
C PRO A 45 3.31 6.01 10.18
N SER A 46 2.05 5.60 10.31
CA SER A 46 1.01 6.51 10.78
C SER A 46 1.33 6.80 12.25
N ILE A 47 2.35 7.63 12.46
CA ILE A 47 2.87 8.13 13.74
C ILE A 47 1.73 8.41 14.72
N PRO A 48 0.65 9.14 14.33
CA PRO A 48 -0.44 9.41 15.27
C PRO A 48 -1.14 8.15 15.78
N LEU A 49 -1.36 7.14 14.93
CA LEU A 49 -2.10 5.95 15.34
C LEU A 49 -1.22 4.96 16.12
N ALA A 50 0.08 4.88 15.81
CA ALA A 50 1.04 4.18 16.66
C ALA A 50 1.14 4.84 18.05
N ILE A 51 1.23 6.18 18.11
CA ILE A 51 1.20 6.94 19.37
C ILE A 51 -0.11 6.68 20.13
N SER A 52 -1.25 6.65 19.44
CA SER A 52 -2.56 6.40 20.04
C SER A 52 -2.64 5.02 20.69
N VAL A 53 -2.16 3.98 20.00
CA VAL A 53 -2.12 2.61 20.53
C VAL A 53 -1.14 2.52 21.71
N CYS A 54 0.05 3.13 21.61
CA CYS A 54 1.00 3.20 22.73
C CYS A 54 0.36 3.85 23.98
N ILE A 55 -0.35 4.96 23.81
CA ILE A 55 -1.01 5.67 24.90
C ILE A 55 -2.13 4.82 25.49
N LEU A 56 -2.97 4.18 24.66
CA LEU A 56 -4.07 3.33 25.12
C LEU A 56 -3.55 2.11 25.92
N VAL A 57 -2.52 1.43 25.42
CA VAL A 57 -1.87 0.32 26.12
C VAL A 57 -1.22 0.80 27.42
N CYS A 58 -0.54 1.95 27.39
CA CYS A 58 0.06 2.53 28.59
C CYS A 58 -0.99 2.91 29.64
N CYS A 59 -2.12 3.53 29.24
CA CYS A 59 -3.19 3.94 30.13
C CYS A 59 -3.92 2.74 30.74
N THR A 60 -4.28 1.74 29.93
CA THR A 60 -4.91 0.49 30.43
C THR A 60 -3.98 -0.25 31.39
N TYR A 61 -2.69 -0.33 31.08
CA TYR A 61 -1.68 -0.92 31.97
C TYR A 61 -1.48 -0.14 33.27
N CYS A 62 -1.50 1.20 33.21
CA CYS A 62 -1.45 2.06 34.39
C CYS A 62 -2.68 1.88 35.29
N ILE A 63 -3.88 1.71 34.70
CA ILE A 63 -5.12 1.48 35.45
C ILE A 63 -5.10 0.13 36.17
N VAL A 64 -4.53 -0.91 35.54
CA VAL A 64 -4.57 -2.28 36.07
C VAL A 64 -3.49 -2.56 37.15
N ILE A 65 -2.34 -1.84 37.18
CA ILE A 65 -1.13 -2.36 37.88
C ILE A 65 -0.44 -1.45 38.95
N PHE A 66 -0.87 -0.24 39.32
CA PHE A 66 -0.06 0.59 40.27
C PHE A 66 0.31 -0.11 41.62
N ARG A 67 1.53 -0.03 42.20
CA ARG A 67 2.55 1.06 42.25
C ARG A 67 4.00 0.52 42.41
N ARG A 68 4.96 1.35 41.96
CA ARG A 68 6.45 1.34 42.13
C ARG A 68 7.36 0.56 41.16
N VAL A 69 6.93 -0.51 40.51
CA VAL A 69 7.77 -1.23 39.50
C VAL A 69 7.37 -0.86 38.05
N LEU A 70 6.50 0.13 37.91
CA LEU A 70 5.69 0.39 36.72
C LEU A 70 6.44 1.10 35.57
N ILE A 71 7.34 2.03 35.86
CA ILE A 71 7.93 2.90 34.83
C ILE A 71 8.91 2.11 33.96
N PHE A 72 9.78 1.31 34.58
CA PHE A 72 10.79 0.54 33.86
C PHE A 72 10.15 -0.53 32.96
N TRP A 73 9.14 -1.25 33.47
CA TRP A 73 8.38 -2.22 32.67
C TRP A 73 7.53 -1.55 31.58
N SER A 74 6.92 -0.39 31.82
CA SER A 74 6.22 0.34 30.76
C SER A 74 7.16 0.85 29.66
N LEU A 75 8.38 1.27 30.03
CA LEU A 75 9.39 1.71 29.06
C LEU A 75 9.93 0.54 28.23
N ILE A 76 10.19 -0.61 28.87
CA ILE A 76 10.63 -1.82 28.16
C ILE A 76 9.55 -2.32 27.21
N THR A 77 8.31 -2.45 27.69
CA THR A 77 7.19 -2.93 26.85
C THR A 77 6.87 -1.96 25.73
N SER A 78 6.88 -0.65 25.99
CA SER A 78 6.72 0.38 24.95
C SER A 78 7.86 0.35 23.92
N SER A 79 9.11 0.12 24.36
CA SER A 79 10.26 0.02 23.46
C SER A 79 10.23 -1.25 22.61
N LEU A 80 9.86 -2.40 23.20
CA LEU A 80 9.64 -3.65 22.46
C LEU A 80 8.48 -3.52 21.47
N MET A 81 7.37 -2.94 21.89
CA MET A 81 6.23 -2.68 21.01
C MET A 81 6.62 -1.72 19.87
N TYR A 82 7.42 -0.68 20.15
CA TYR A 82 7.94 0.22 19.13
C TYR A 82 8.87 -0.49 18.13
N LEU A 83 9.73 -1.40 18.60
CA LEU A 83 10.61 -2.18 17.74
C LEU A 83 9.83 -3.14 16.83
N GLU A 84 8.82 -3.82 17.38
CA GLU A 84 7.91 -4.67 16.61
C GLU A 84 7.12 -3.84 15.59
N LEU A 85 6.46 -2.75 16.00
CA LEU A 85 5.76 -1.86 15.05
C LEU A 85 6.71 -1.26 14.01
N ARG A 86 7.97 -1.00 14.35
CA ARG A 86 9.00 -0.54 13.41
C ARG A 86 9.39 -1.63 12.41
N SER A 87 9.38 -2.89 12.84
CA SER A 87 9.61 -4.07 11.99
C SER A 87 8.45 -4.31 11.01
N TYR A 88 7.21 -4.20 11.49
CA TYR A 88 5.99 -4.40 10.68
C TYR A 88 5.57 -3.19 9.83
N GLY A 89 6.09 -1.99 10.11
CA GLY A 89 5.78 -0.77 9.36
C GLY A 89 4.33 -0.27 9.52
N SER A 90 3.90 0.68 8.68
CA SER A 90 2.52 1.20 8.67
C SER A 90 1.48 0.24 8.05
N GLN A 91 1.88 -0.97 7.65
CA GLN A 91 0.96 -1.96 7.08
C GLN A 91 -0.01 -2.49 8.12
N PHE A 92 0.50 -2.86 9.30
CA PHE A 92 -0.30 -3.37 10.42
C PHE A 92 -1.52 -2.49 10.73
N LEU A 93 -1.36 -1.17 10.70
CA LEU A 93 -2.45 -0.25 11.04
C LEU A 93 -3.51 -0.12 9.95
N ALA A 94 -3.12 -0.21 8.67
CA ALA A 94 -4.09 -0.29 7.59
C ALA A 94 -4.80 -1.65 7.57
N ASP A 95 -4.08 -2.73 7.88
CA ASP A 95 -4.65 -4.08 7.95
C ASP A 95 -5.63 -4.21 9.12
N VAL A 96 -5.29 -3.68 10.30
CA VAL A 96 -6.21 -3.60 11.45
C VAL A 96 -7.43 -2.76 11.10
N ARG A 97 -7.24 -1.61 10.45
CA ARG A 97 -8.38 -0.79 10.02
C ARG A 97 -9.27 -1.54 9.04
N TYR A 98 -8.70 -2.19 8.04
CA TYR A 98 -9.46 -2.98 7.10
C TYR A 98 -10.22 -4.11 7.79
N TYR A 99 -9.58 -4.82 8.72
CA TYR A 99 -10.25 -5.86 9.50
C TYR A 99 -11.44 -5.31 10.31
N LEU A 100 -11.39 -4.04 10.72
CA LEU A 100 -12.47 -3.40 11.48
C LEU A 100 -13.56 -2.77 10.61
N THR A 101 -13.22 -2.24 9.43
CA THR A 101 -14.16 -1.45 8.62
C THR A 101 -14.50 -2.08 7.28
N ASP A 102 -13.77 -3.11 6.84
CA ASP A 102 -13.90 -3.77 5.54
C ASP A 102 -13.86 -2.80 4.34
N THR A 103 -13.18 -1.66 4.48
CA THR A 103 -13.10 -0.62 3.46
C THR A 103 -11.65 -0.27 3.11
N VAL A 104 -11.41 -0.06 1.81
CA VAL A 104 -10.13 0.42 1.26
C VAL A 104 -10.12 1.94 1.20
N TYR A 105 -8.97 2.55 1.38
CA TYR A 105 -8.77 3.99 1.32
C TYR A 105 -7.65 4.38 0.38
N LEU A 106 -7.73 5.61 -0.10
CA LEU A 106 -6.72 6.21 -0.97
C LEU A 106 -5.66 6.95 -0.14
N SER A 107 -4.40 6.56 -0.31
CA SER A 107 -3.21 7.22 0.22
C SER A 107 -2.43 7.94 -0.87
N SER A 108 -1.41 8.70 -0.46
CA SER A 108 -0.46 9.29 -1.39
C SER A 108 0.25 8.19 -2.20
N PRO A 109 0.48 8.42 -3.51
CA PRO A 109 1.17 7.45 -4.35
C PRO A 109 2.66 7.43 -4.02
N GLU A 110 3.22 6.24 -3.99
CA GLU A 110 4.67 6.05 -3.88
C GLU A 110 5.30 5.81 -5.25
N SER A 111 6.59 6.15 -5.37
CA SER A 111 7.39 5.99 -6.58
C SER A 111 7.91 4.56 -6.70
N CYS A 112 6.99 3.62 -6.94
CA CYS A 112 7.29 2.19 -7.02
C CYS A 112 6.61 1.56 -8.22
N CYS A 113 7.17 0.45 -8.72
CA CYS A 113 6.57 -0.34 -9.78
C CYS A 113 5.20 -0.86 -9.37
N THR A 114 4.22 -0.72 -10.25
CA THR A 114 2.85 -1.13 -9.99
C THR A 114 2.27 -2.04 -11.09
N PRO A 115 1.94 -3.31 -10.76
CA PRO A 115 1.34 -4.26 -11.69
C PRO A 115 -0.12 -3.96 -12.00
N ALA A 116 -0.78 -3.07 -11.24
CA ALA A 116 -2.20 -2.81 -11.40
C ALA A 116 -2.51 -1.33 -11.19
N VAL A 117 -3.10 -0.70 -12.21
CA VAL A 117 -3.50 0.71 -12.17
C VAL A 117 -4.91 0.91 -12.73
N LEU A 118 -5.73 1.63 -11.96
CA LEU A 118 -7.06 2.06 -12.38
C LEU A 118 -6.97 3.50 -12.88
N PHE A 119 -7.38 3.73 -14.12
CA PHE A 119 -7.40 5.06 -14.74
C PHE A 119 -8.83 5.58 -14.86
N ARG A 120 -9.03 6.88 -14.67
CA ARG A 120 -10.29 7.55 -14.95
C ARG A 120 -10.51 7.64 -16.46
N ALA A 121 -11.63 7.09 -16.94
CA ALA A 121 -11.94 7.01 -18.37
C ALA A 121 -11.87 8.37 -19.09
N SER A 122 -12.35 9.47 -18.47
CA SER A 122 -12.31 10.81 -19.06
C SER A 122 -10.91 11.38 -19.27
N LYS A 123 -9.89 10.84 -18.58
CA LYS A 123 -8.50 11.31 -18.63
C LYS A 123 -7.57 10.37 -19.40
N VAL A 124 -8.02 9.16 -19.74
CA VAL A 124 -7.17 8.17 -20.43
C VAL A 124 -6.59 8.70 -21.74
N ALA A 125 -7.40 9.34 -22.59
CA ALA A 125 -6.92 9.85 -23.88
C ALA A 125 -5.84 10.93 -23.71
N GLU A 126 -6.04 11.85 -22.76
CA GLU A 126 -5.08 12.90 -22.41
C GLU A 126 -3.79 12.28 -21.87
N MET A 127 -3.89 11.34 -20.93
CA MET A 127 -2.75 10.62 -20.35
C MET A 127 -1.94 9.87 -21.41
N VAL A 128 -2.61 9.12 -22.29
CA VAL A 128 -1.93 8.37 -23.35
C VAL A 128 -1.19 9.31 -24.28
N SER A 129 -1.80 10.41 -24.72
CA SER A 129 -1.16 11.36 -25.62
C SER A 129 0.09 12.02 -25.01
N GLN A 130 -0.02 12.48 -23.75
CA GLN A 130 1.08 13.14 -23.04
C GLN A 130 2.20 12.17 -22.68
N LEU A 131 1.88 11.02 -22.08
CA LEU A 131 2.88 10.04 -21.67
C LEU A 131 3.58 9.42 -22.88
N SER A 132 2.90 9.27 -24.02
CA SER A 132 3.53 8.82 -25.27
C SER A 132 4.52 9.85 -25.81
N PHE A 133 4.20 11.14 -25.71
CA PHE A 133 5.09 12.23 -26.09
C PHE A 133 6.31 12.31 -25.16
N GLU A 134 6.09 12.27 -23.85
CA GLU A 134 7.14 12.30 -22.83
C GLU A 134 8.03 11.07 -22.90
N SER A 135 7.46 9.88 -23.11
CA SER A 135 8.23 8.64 -23.28
C SER A 135 9.20 8.75 -24.46
N ARG A 136 8.78 9.29 -25.61
CA ARG A 136 9.71 9.49 -26.74
C ARG A 136 10.86 10.44 -26.44
N ARG A 137 10.67 11.39 -25.52
CA ARG A 137 11.66 12.42 -25.19
C ARG A 137 12.56 12.03 -24.01
N SER A 138 12.00 11.34 -23.03
CA SER A 138 12.60 11.12 -21.70
C SER A 138 12.85 9.65 -21.37
N ALA A 139 12.37 8.69 -22.18
CA ALA A 139 12.66 7.28 -21.98
C ALA A 139 14.15 7.02 -22.23
N ARG A 140 14.89 6.88 -21.14
CA ARG A 140 16.31 6.55 -21.10
C ARG A 140 16.53 5.47 -20.07
N THR A 141 17.64 4.76 -20.18
CA THR A 141 18.02 3.72 -19.21
C THR A 141 18.03 4.29 -17.79
N GLY A 142 17.21 3.75 -16.90
CA GLY A 142 17.03 4.26 -15.52
C GLY A 142 15.88 5.28 -15.32
N HIS A 143 15.20 5.71 -16.38
CA HIS A 143 13.97 6.51 -16.31
C HIS A 143 12.79 5.66 -16.77
N ALA A 144 12.18 4.96 -15.80
CA ALA A 144 11.14 3.97 -16.05
C ALA A 144 9.73 4.58 -16.07
N LYS A 145 8.72 3.75 -16.38
CA LYS A 145 7.29 4.11 -16.43
C LYS A 145 6.84 4.95 -15.24
N ASP A 146 7.20 4.54 -14.03
CA ASP A 146 6.73 5.20 -12.81
C ASP A 146 7.38 6.58 -12.59
N HIS A 147 8.62 6.79 -13.02
CA HIS A 147 9.23 8.12 -12.97
C HIS A 147 8.52 9.11 -13.90
N ILE A 148 8.15 8.67 -15.11
CA ILE A 148 7.38 9.50 -16.05
C ILE A 148 5.99 9.82 -15.47
N LEU A 149 5.34 8.85 -14.83
CA LEU A 149 4.05 9.06 -14.17
C LEU A 149 4.13 10.00 -12.96
N ASP A 150 5.18 9.89 -12.15
CA ASP A 150 5.37 10.71 -10.95
C ASP A 150 5.77 12.16 -11.30
N GLU A 151 6.48 12.36 -12.41
CA GLU A 151 6.83 13.69 -12.95
C GLU A 151 5.67 14.33 -13.74
N SER A 152 4.63 13.55 -14.06
CA SER A 152 3.50 14.03 -14.85
C SER A 152 2.60 14.97 -14.05
N ARG A 153 1.79 15.77 -14.76
CA ARG A 153 0.78 16.66 -14.15
C ARG A 153 -0.45 15.93 -13.61
N PHE A 154 -0.53 14.61 -13.76
CA PHE A 154 -1.71 13.82 -13.37
C PHE A 154 -1.67 13.48 -11.89
N VAL A 155 -2.82 13.59 -11.22
CA VAL A 155 -2.92 13.34 -9.79
C VAL A 155 -3.16 11.85 -9.55
N GLY A 156 -2.09 11.17 -9.13
CA GLY A 156 -2.13 9.79 -8.70
C GLY A 156 -2.55 9.62 -7.23
N ARG A 157 -3.25 8.52 -6.94
CA ARG A 157 -3.38 7.98 -5.59
C ARG A 157 -3.01 6.51 -5.57
N GLN A 158 -2.94 5.95 -4.38
CA GLN A 158 -2.65 4.54 -4.18
C GLN A 158 -3.58 3.96 -3.15
N THR A 159 -3.93 2.68 -3.27
CA THR A 159 -4.72 1.98 -2.25
C THR A 159 -3.86 1.70 -1.02
N ASP A 160 -4.48 1.82 0.15
CA ASP A 160 -3.84 1.55 1.44
C ASP A 160 -3.59 0.06 1.70
N MET A 161 -4.26 -0.81 0.94
CA MET A 161 -4.02 -2.24 0.86
C MET A 161 -3.77 -2.67 -0.57
N ASN A 162 -3.08 -3.80 -0.72
CA ASN A 162 -2.86 -4.42 -2.02
C ASN A 162 -4.13 -5.17 -2.46
N LEU A 163 -4.74 -4.71 -3.55
CA LEU A 163 -5.88 -5.41 -4.19
C LEU A 163 -5.41 -6.51 -5.15
N VAL A 164 -4.14 -6.47 -5.50
CA VAL A 164 -3.48 -7.38 -6.42
C VAL A 164 -2.17 -7.82 -5.78
N VAL A 165 -1.72 -9.03 -6.08
CA VAL A 165 -0.44 -9.60 -5.65
C VAL A 165 0.40 -9.84 -6.89
N HIS A 166 1.69 -9.52 -6.83
CA HIS A 166 2.60 -9.75 -7.93
C HIS A 166 3.10 -11.20 -7.91
N ILE A 167 2.68 -12.04 -8.87
CA ILE A 167 3.05 -13.47 -9.02
C ILE A 167 4.39 -13.64 -9.76
N GLY A 168 4.98 -12.56 -10.28
CA GLY A 168 6.23 -12.61 -11.04
C GLY A 168 7.37 -13.28 -10.26
N ALA A 169 7.57 -14.58 -10.51
CA ALA A 169 8.55 -15.43 -9.82
C ALA A 169 10.00 -15.17 -10.27
N VAL A 170 10.20 -14.39 -11.33
CA VAL A 170 11.52 -14.11 -11.91
C VAL A 170 11.63 -12.62 -12.17
N SER A 171 12.36 -11.93 -11.29
CA SER A 171 12.81 -10.58 -11.58
C SER A 171 13.76 -10.65 -12.78
N SER A 172 13.37 -10.04 -13.91
CA SER A 172 14.19 -9.92 -15.13
C SER A 172 15.55 -9.26 -14.83
N VAL A 173 15.61 -8.41 -13.80
CA VAL A 173 16.82 -7.73 -13.32
C VAL A 173 17.70 -8.63 -12.45
N ARG A 174 17.13 -9.52 -11.63
CA ARG A 174 17.91 -10.30 -10.64
C ARG A 174 18.18 -11.76 -11.04
N LYS A 175 17.64 -12.27 -12.15
CA LYS A 175 17.83 -13.66 -12.64
C LYS A 175 17.71 -14.74 -11.54
N ARG A 176 16.89 -14.51 -10.51
CA ARG A 176 16.67 -15.44 -9.41
C ARG A 176 15.18 -15.74 -9.31
N ARG A 177 14.88 -17.02 -9.09
CA ARG A 177 13.53 -17.49 -8.77
C ARG A 177 13.19 -17.04 -7.36
N ILE A 178 12.23 -16.13 -7.21
CA ILE A 178 11.69 -15.72 -5.93
C ILE A 178 10.42 -16.53 -5.74
N THR A 179 10.46 -17.55 -4.90
CA THR A 179 9.24 -18.20 -4.39
C THR A 179 8.56 -17.20 -3.47
N LEU A 180 7.53 -16.52 -3.99
CA LEU A 180 6.74 -15.57 -3.23
C LEU A 180 5.87 -16.34 -2.23
N ASN A 181 6.24 -16.26 -0.95
CA ASN A 181 5.41 -16.71 0.18
C ASN A 181 3.97 -16.16 0.12
N GLU A 182 3.77 -15.04 -0.58
CA GLU A 182 2.47 -14.41 -0.81
C GLU A 182 1.51 -15.28 -1.63
N VAL A 183 2.00 -16.07 -2.60
CA VAL A 183 1.14 -16.99 -3.39
C VAL A 183 0.64 -18.15 -2.50
N ILE A 184 1.52 -18.67 -1.63
CA ILE A 184 1.17 -19.71 -0.67
C ILE A 184 0.16 -19.17 0.35
N ALA A 185 0.33 -17.92 0.81
CA ALA A 185 -0.59 -17.28 1.73
C ALA A 185 -1.97 -16.97 1.11
N VAL A 186 -2.02 -16.56 -0.17
CA VAL A 186 -3.28 -16.37 -0.91
C VAL A 186 -3.97 -17.70 -1.18
N GLN A 187 -3.23 -18.79 -1.39
CA GLN A 187 -3.81 -20.11 -1.55
C GLN A 187 -4.40 -20.63 -0.23
N ALA A 188 -3.70 -20.46 0.91
CA ALA A 188 -4.23 -20.73 2.25
C ALA A 188 -5.42 -19.82 2.64
N ARG A 189 -5.52 -18.64 2.00
CA ARG A 189 -6.72 -17.83 1.74
C ARG A 189 -8.07 -18.54 1.56
N ASN A 190 -8.02 -19.45 0.61
CA ASN A 190 -9.15 -19.88 -0.22
C ASN A 190 -9.58 -21.32 0.09
N ASP A 191 -8.84 -22.01 0.97
CA ASP A 191 -9.14 -23.32 1.54
C ASP A 191 -9.79 -23.14 2.93
#